data_AF-A0A7X8STS8-F1
#
_entry.id   AF-A0A7X8STS8-F1
#
_cell.length_a   1.000
_cell.length_b   1.000
_cell.length_c   1.000
_cell.angle_alpha   90.00
_cell.angle_beta   90.00
_cell.angle_gamma   90.00
#
_symmetry.space_group_name_H-M   'P 1'
#
loop_
_entity.id
_entity.type
_entity.pdbx_description
1 polymer ?
#
loop_
_entity_poly.entity_id
_entity_poly.type
_entity_poly.pdbx_seq_one_letter_code
_entity_poly.pdbx_strand_id
1 'polypeptide(L)'
;MYNLPNFVHLHFDKTADQLGETEKRVLRKAHERKIVSTDINAAFSANSSFGERLADGIARVGGSWSFIIGFLLFLVFWCVINTVILVTRAFDPYPFIFLNLVLSMLAAIQAPIIMMSQNRQTERDRFEAAKDYEVNLKAELEVLSLHQKIDMQVLKELALVREELANLTRQVAEKGSA
;
A
#
# COMPACT_ATOMS: atom_id res chain seq x y z
N MET A 1 -11.23 -27.24 21.37
CA MET A 1 -11.96 -25.99 21.04
C MET A 1 -11.06 -24.85 21.49
N TYR A 2 -10.32 -24.20 20.58
CA TYR A 2 -9.38 -23.14 20.95
C TYR A 2 -10.16 -21.91 21.41
N ASN A 3 -9.96 -21.48 22.65
CA ASN A 3 -10.68 -20.36 23.26
C ASN A 3 -10.11 -19.05 22.70
N LEU A 4 -10.75 -18.52 21.64
CA LEU A 4 -10.48 -17.19 21.07
C LEU A 4 -10.22 -16.08 22.13
N PRO A 5 -10.93 -16.04 23.28
CA PRO A 5 -10.74 -15.00 24.29
C PRO A 5 -9.33 -14.97 24.89
N ASN A 6 -8.69 -16.13 25.06
CA ASN A 6 -7.37 -16.21 25.71
C ASN A 6 -6.23 -15.84 24.75
N PHE A 7 -6.45 -16.02 23.44
CA PHE A 7 -5.48 -15.68 22.38
C PHE A 7 -5.39 -14.16 22.16
N VAL A 8 -6.51 -13.46 22.29
CA VAL A 8 -6.59 -12.00 22.13
C VAL A 8 -5.93 -11.28 23.32
N HIS A 9 -6.18 -11.79 24.54
CA HIS A 9 -5.70 -11.15 25.78
C HIS A 9 -4.18 -11.25 25.99
N LEU A 10 -3.51 -12.25 25.40
CA LEU A 10 -2.08 -12.47 25.57
C LEU A 10 -1.19 -11.67 24.61
N HIS A 11 -1.75 -11.21 23.48
CA HIS A 11 -0.93 -10.70 22.36
C HIS A 11 -1.29 -9.29 21.91
N PHE A 12 -2.54 -8.83 22.10
CA PHE A 12 -2.94 -7.47 21.73
C PHE A 12 -2.97 -6.49 22.90
N ASP A 13 -2.68 -6.96 24.13
CA ASP A 13 -2.83 -6.20 25.38
C ASP A 13 -4.22 -5.53 25.54
N LYS A 14 -5.20 -6.04 24.78
CA LYS A 14 -6.55 -5.50 24.60
C LYS A 14 -7.55 -6.64 24.66
N THR A 15 -8.70 -6.38 25.25
CA THR A 15 -9.82 -7.33 25.32
C THR A 15 -10.53 -7.39 23.96
N ALA A 16 -11.22 -8.50 23.63
CA ALA A 16 -11.91 -8.68 22.34
C ALA A 16 -12.92 -7.57 21.97
N ASP A 17 -13.37 -6.81 22.98
CA ASP A 17 -14.28 -5.67 22.84
C ASP A 17 -13.57 -4.36 22.39
N GLN A 18 -12.24 -4.28 22.54
CA GLN A 18 -11.40 -3.14 22.15
C GLN A 18 -10.76 -3.30 20.76
N LEU A 19 -11.05 -4.41 20.07
CA LEU A 19 -10.53 -4.65 18.72
C LEU A 19 -11.25 -3.77 17.70
N GLY A 20 -10.47 -3.04 16.90
CA GLY A 20 -10.96 -2.27 15.76
C GLY A 20 -11.56 -3.16 14.67
N GLU A 21 -12.37 -2.54 13.80
CA GLU A 21 -13.04 -3.23 12.68
C GLU A 21 -12.06 -3.96 11.74
N THR A 22 -10.84 -3.43 11.58
CA THR A 22 -9.77 -4.04 10.78
C THR A 22 -9.26 -5.33 11.43
N GLU A 23 -9.00 -5.32 12.73
CA GLU A 23 -8.49 -6.47 13.49
C GLU A 23 -9.52 -7.62 13.50
N LYS A 24 -10.80 -7.29 13.72
CA LYS A 24 -11.92 -8.27 13.63
C LYS A 24 -12.01 -8.91 12.24
N ARG A 25 -11.79 -8.12 11.18
CA ARG A 25 -11.84 -8.61 9.79
C ARG A 25 -10.66 -9.52 9.46
N VAL A 26 -9.46 -9.20 9.95
CA VAL A 26 -8.26 -10.05 9.81
C VAL A 26 -8.44 -11.37 10.52
N LEU A 27 -8.89 -11.36 11.78
CA LEU A 27 -9.12 -12.59 12.56
C LEU A 27 -10.13 -13.52 11.86
N ARG A 28 -11.22 -12.97 11.31
CA ARG A 28 -12.19 -13.74 10.52
C ARG A 28 -11.58 -14.34 9.26
N LYS A 29 -10.82 -13.56 8.49
CA LYS A 29 -10.17 -14.04 7.25
C LYS A 29 -9.02 -15.02 7.52
N ALA A 30 -8.30 -14.87 8.63
CA ALA A 30 -7.26 -15.79 9.08
C ALA A 30 -7.85 -17.16 9.41
N HIS A 31 -9.04 -17.20 10.01
CA HIS A 31 -9.80 -18.43 10.23
C HIS A 31 -10.22 -19.12 8.91
N GLU A 32 -10.49 -18.34 7.86
CA GLU A 32 -10.98 -18.85 6.57
C GLU A 32 -9.89 -19.23 5.55
N ARG A 33 -8.59 -19.03 5.82
CA ARG A 33 -7.46 -19.33 4.89
C ARG A 33 -7.65 -18.82 3.44
N LYS A 34 -8.43 -17.77 3.23
CA LYS A 34 -8.57 -17.16 1.89
C LYS A 34 -7.39 -16.22 1.58
N ILE A 35 -6.97 -16.24 0.32
CA ILE A 35 -5.90 -15.38 -0.21
C ILE A 35 -6.39 -13.93 -0.12
N VAL A 36 -5.63 -13.07 0.56
CA VAL A 36 -5.95 -11.64 0.76
C VAL A 36 -5.51 -10.80 -0.46
N SER A 37 -5.07 -11.42 -1.55
CA SER A 37 -4.74 -10.72 -2.79
C SER A 37 -6.02 -10.34 -3.55
N THR A 38 -6.77 -9.40 -3.01
CA THR A 38 -7.66 -8.60 -3.84
C THR A 38 -6.77 -7.67 -4.66
N ASP A 39 -6.94 -7.68 -5.98
CA ASP A 39 -6.27 -6.73 -6.87
C ASP A 39 -6.67 -5.29 -6.46
N ILE A 40 -5.71 -4.62 -5.83
CA ILE A 40 -5.81 -3.30 -5.23
C ILE A 40 -6.22 -2.26 -6.28
N ASN A 41 -5.73 -2.43 -7.52
CA ASN A 41 -6.04 -1.53 -8.63
C ASN A 41 -7.46 -1.74 -9.16
N ALA A 42 -7.95 -2.98 -9.21
CA ALA A 42 -9.29 -3.27 -9.71
C ALA A 42 -10.40 -2.71 -8.80
N ALA A 43 -10.21 -2.80 -7.48
CA ALA A 43 -11.16 -2.26 -6.50
C ALA A 43 -11.21 -0.73 -6.49
N PHE A 44 -10.07 -0.07 -6.69
CA PHE A 44 -9.99 1.40 -6.75
C PHE A 44 -10.52 1.96 -8.08
N SER A 45 -10.21 1.30 -9.21
CA SER A 45 -10.60 1.76 -10.55
C SER A 45 -12.10 1.61 -10.83
N ALA A 46 -12.79 0.71 -10.12
CA ALA A 46 -14.22 0.48 -10.28
C ALA A 46 -15.08 1.69 -9.86
N ASN A 47 -14.54 2.62 -9.08
CA ASN A 47 -15.27 3.75 -8.52
C ASN A 47 -14.87 5.11 -9.09
N SER A 48 -14.00 5.15 -10.12
CA SER A 48 -13.48 6.43 -10.63
C SER A 48 -14.46 7.14 -11.58
N SER A 49 -14.72 8.42 -11.30
CA SER A 49 -15.59 9.27 -12.13
C SER A 49 -14.91 9.67 -13.45
N PHE A 50 -15.71 10.16 -14.42
CA PHE A 50 -15.19 10.62 -15.73
C PHE A 50 -14.17 11.77 -15.58
N GLY A 51 -14.43 12.71 -14.68
CA GLY A 51 -13.54 13.84 -14.40
C GLY A 51 -12.21 13.38 -13.79
N GLU A 52 -12.25 12.38 -12.91
CA GLU A 52 -11.04 11.77 -12.35
C GLU A 52 -10.20 11.13 -13.45
N ARG A 53 -10.80 10.32 -14.34
CA ARG A 53 -10.09 9.68 -15.44
C ARG A 53 -9.40 10.69 -16.37
N LEU A 54 -10.07 11.80 -16.66
CA LEU A 54 -9.50 12.89 -17.46
C LEU A 54 -8.33 13.57 -16.74
N ALA A 55 -8.45 13.86 -15.45
CA ALA A 55 -7.39 14.47 -14.65
C ALA A 55 -6.12 13.60 -14.59
N ASP A 56 -6.24 12.27 -14.46
CA ASP A 56 -5.07 11.37 -14.50
C ASP A 56 -4.43 11.31 -15.88
N GLY A 57 -5.24 11.36 -16.95
CA GLY A 57 -4.73 11.45 -18.31
C GLY A 57 -3.91 12.73 -18.50
N ILE A 58 -4.44 13.86 -18.06
CA ILE A 58 -3.77 15.16 -18.13
C ILE A 58 -2.51 15.20 -17.25
N ALA A 59 -2.56 14.68 -16.03
CA ALA A 59 -1.40 14.63 -15.13
C ALA A 59 -0.26 13.77 -15.70
N ARG A 60 -0.59 12.64 -16.33
CA ARG A 60 0.40 11.74 -16.94
C ARG A 60 1.06 12.35 -18.19
N VAL A 61 0.28 13.06 -18.99
CA VAL A 61 0.80 13.75 -20.19
C VAL A 61 1.59 15.01 -19.80
N GLY A 62 1.06 15.82 -18.88
CA GLY A 62 1.68 17.05 -18.41
C GLY A 62 2.96 16.84 -17.59
N GLY A 63 3.11 15.68 -16.95
CA GLY A 63 4.32 15.31 -16.19
C GLY A 63 5.46 14.71 -17.02
N SER A 64 5.29 14.54 -18.34
CA SER A 64 6.32 13.93 -19.19
C SER A 64 7.37 14.94 -19.63
N TRP A 65 8.65 14.55 -19.56
CA TRP A 65 9.78 15.34 -20.10
C TRP A 65 9.61 15.70 -21.58
N SER A 66 9.02 14.82 -22.38
CA SER A 66 8.77 15.09 -23.80
C SER A 66 7.72 16.18 -24.03
N PHE A 67 6.72 16.30 -23.13
CA PHE A 67 5.71 17.35 -23.21
C PHE A 67 6.32 18.72 -22.90
N ILE A 68 7.16 18.82 -21.87
CA ILE A 68 7.87 20.04 -21.48
C ILE A 68 8.73 20.56 -22.64
N ILE A 69 9.51 19.67 -23.26
CA ILE A 69 10.39 20.03 -24.39
C ILE A 69 9.56 20.47 -25.61
N GLY A 70 8.49 19.73 -25.96
CA GLY A 70 7.61 20.09 -27.07
C GLY A 70 6.90 21.42 -26.86
N PHE A 71 6.44 21.69 -25.64
CA PHE A 71 5.82 22.96 -25.25
C PHE A 71 6.81 24.13 -25.37
N LEU A 72 8.05 23.96 -24.89
CA LEU A 72 9.09 24.97 -25.02
C LEU A 72 9.41 25.28 -26.49
N LEU A 73 9.53 24.25 -27.34
CA LEU A 73 9.75 24.41 -28.77
C LEU A 73 8.59 25.16 -29.44
N PHE A 74 7.35 24.87 -29.04
CA PHE A 74 6.17 25.58 -29.52
C PHE A 74 6.22 27.07 -29.14
N LEU A 75 6.60 27.42 -27.90
CA LEU A 75 6.75 28.81 -27.47
C LEU A 75 7.82 29.55 -28.28
N VAL A 76 8.98 28.93 -28.48
CA VAL A 76 10.06 29.51 -29.30
C VAL A 76 9.59 29.71 -30.74
N PHE A 77 8.93 28.71 -31.32
CA PHE A 77 8.39 28.79 -32.68
C PHE A 77 7.35 29.91 -32.82
N TRP A 78 6.43 30.06 -31.85
CA TRP A 78 5.44 31.12 -31.81
C TRP A 78 6.08 32.52 -31.78
N CYS A 79 7.08 32.71 -30.91
CA CYS A 79 7.85 33.95 -30.84
C CYS A 79 8.56 34.25 -32.16
N VAL A 80 9.21 33.26 -32.78
CA VAL A 80 9.94 33.42 -34.05
C VAL A 80 8.99 33.81 -35.18
N ILE A 81 7.84 33.14 -35.31
CA ILE A 81 6.86 33.48 -36.36
C ILE A 81 6.34 34.91 -36.19
N ASN A 82 5.91 35.28 -34.98
CA ASN A 82 5.31 36.60 -34.74
C ASN A 82 6.33 37.73 -34.83
N THR A 83 7.61 37.48 -34.49
CA THR A 83 8.65 38.51 -34.47
C THR A 83 9.40 38.63 -35.78
N VAL A 84 9.70 37.53 -36.46
CA VAL A 84 10.60 37.52 -37.64
C VAL A 84 9.81 37.43 -38.95
N ILE A 85 8.71 36.67 -38.98
CA ILE A 85 7.98 36.40 -40.23
C ILE A 85 6.83 37.39 -40.43
N LEU A 86 6.13 37.77 -39.34
CA LEU A 86 4.96 38.66 -39.40
C LEU A 86 5.27 40.10 -38.96
N VAL A 87 6.49 40.60 -39.16
CA VAL A 87 6.96 41.94 -38.70
C VAL A 87 5.96 43.08 -38.96
N THR A 88 5.26 43.08 -40.11
CA THR A 88 4.32 44.14 -40.52
C THR A 88 2.84 43.84 -40.24
N ARG A 89 2.48 42.59 -39.88
CA ARG A 89 1.12 42.15 -39.52
C ARG A 89 1.16 41.12 -38.38
N ALA A 90 1.91 41.42 -37.32
CA ALA A 90 2.08 40.51 -36.20
C ALA A 90 0.73 40.31 -35.50
N PHE A 91 0.31 39.06 -35.37
CA PHE A 91 -0.91 38.69 -34.66
C PHE A 91 -0.75 38.91 -33.15
N ASP A 92 0.44 38.62 -32.63
CA ASP A 92 0.84 38.86 -31.23
C ASP A 92 2.21 39.57 -31.20
N PRO A 93 2.25 40.91 -31.38
CA PRO A 93 3.50 41.68 -31.34
C PRO A 93 4.13 41.64 -29.95
N TYR A 94 5.45 41.83 -29.88
CA TYR A 94 6.14 42.04 -28.60
C TYR A 94 5.45 43.18 -27.83
N PRO A 95 4.98 42.95 -26.58
CA PRO A 95 5.44 41.97 -25.58
C PRO A 95 4.63 40.65 -25.44
N PHE A 96 3.94 40.18 -26.49
CA PHE A 96 3.19 38.90 -26.53
C PHE A 96 2.04 38.77 -25.52
N ILE A 97 1.11 39.73 -25.56
CA ILE A 97 -0.02 39.80 -24.61
C ILE A 97 -0.94 38.58 -24.76
N PHE A 98 -1.16 38.10 -25.98
CA PHE A 98 -2.04 36.95 -26.21
C PHE A 98 -1.42 35.67 -25.65
N LEU A 99 -0.13 35.43 -25.93
CA LEU A 99 0.59 34.30 -25.37
C LEU A 99 0.59 34.33 -23.83
N ASN A 100 0.82 35.50 -23.24
CA ASN A 100 0.79 35.67 -21.79
C ASN A 100 -0.59 35.34 -21.18
N LEU A 101 -1.66 35.78 -21.84
CA LEU A 101 -3.03 35.47 -21.42
C LEU A 101 -3.31 33.96 -21.42
N VAL A 102 -2.93 33.28 -22.50
CA VAL A 102 -3.11 31.82 -22.63
C VAL A 102 -2.29 31.07 -21.58
N LEU A 103 -1.03 31.45 -21.37
CA LEU A 103 -0.18 30.84 -20.34
C LEU A 103 -0.75 31.04 -18.93
N SER A 104 -1.28 32.22 -18.63
CA SER A 104 -1.90 32.52 -17.34
C SER A 104 -3.15 31.68 -17.09
N MET A 105 -4.02 31.53 -18.11
CA MET A 105 -5.19 30.66 -18.03
C MET A 105 -4.79 29.19 -17.86
N LEU A 106 -3.77 28.73 -18.58
CA LEU A 106 -3.26 27.38 -18.48
C LEU A 106 -2.74 27.09 -17.07
N ALA A 107 -1.93 27.99 -16.51
CA ALA A 107 -1.39 27.87 -15.16
C ALA A 107 -2.50 27.88 -14.09
N ALA A 108 -3.53 28.71 -14.25
CA ALA A 108 -4.66 28.78 -13.31
C ALA A 108 -5.42 27.45 -13.21
N ILE A 109 -5.58 26.74 -14.33
CA ILE A 109 -6.26 25.43 -14.37
C ILE A 109 -5.33 24.29 -13.93
N GLN A 110 -4.01 24.44 -14.07
CA GLN A 110 -3.03 23.42 -13.68
C GLN A 110 -3.05 23.14 -12.17
N ALA A 111 -3.07 24.17 -11.31
CA ALA A 111 -2.97 23.97 -9.87
C ALA A 111 -4.10 23.09 -9.28
N PRO A 112 -5.39 23.31 -9.61
CA PRO A 112 -6.48 22.41 -9.21
C PRO A 112 -6.35 20.99 -9.76
N ILE A 113 -5.94 20.82 -11.02
CA ILE A 113 -5.76 19.48 -11.62
C ILE A 113 -4.64 18.72 -10.91
N ILE A 114 -3.52 19.38 -10.62
CA ILE A 114 -2.41 18.81 -9.86
C ILE A 114 -2.91 18.42 -8.46
N MET A 115 -3.66 19.29 -7.79
CA MET A 115 -4.21 19.02 -6.46
C MET A 115 -5.20 17.84 -6.47
N MET A 116 -6.06 17.73 -7.49
CA MET A 116 -6.97 16.58 -7.66
C MET A 116 -6.20 15.27 -7.89
N SER A 117 -5.14 15.30 -8.70
CA SER A 117 -4.30 14.12 -8.93
C SER A 117 -3.53 13.73 -7.66
N GLN A 118 -3.00 14.71 -6.91
CA GLN A 118 -2.33 14.49 -5.63
C GLN A 118 -3.26 13.93 -4.56
N ASN A 119 -4.49 14.44 -4.44
CA ASN A 119 -5.48 13.92 -3.50
C ASN A 119 -5.77 12.45 -3.80
N ARG A 120 -5.91 12.11 -5.08
CA ARG A 120 -6.14 10.72 -5.51
C ARG A 120 -4.94 9.81 -5.26
N GLN A 121 -3.71 10.28 -5.50
CA GLN A 121 -2.51 9.53 -5.15
C GLN A 121 -2.45 9.27 -3.64
N THR A 122 -2.72 10.29 -2.83
CA THR A 122 -2.77 10.17 -1.36
C THR A 122 -3.82 9.15 -0.88
N GLU A 123 -4.99 9.12 -1.52
CA GLU A 123 -6.03 8.13 -1.22
C GLU A 123 -5.59 6.71 -1.57
N ARG A 124 -4.92 6.51 -2.71
CA ARG A 124 -4.32 5.22 -3.09
C ARG A 124 -3.26 4.80 -2.09
N ASP A 125 -2.34 5.69 -1.74
CA ASP A 125 -1.24 5.42 -0.80
C ASP A 125 -1.77 5.03 0.58
N ARG A 126 -2.83 5.72 1.06
CA ARG A 126 -3.52 5.36 2.32
C ARG A 126 -4.16 3.99 2.27
N PHE A 127 -4.80 3.64 1.14
CA PHE A 127 -5.42 2.33 0.97
C PHE A 127 -4.37 1.21 0.91
N GLU A 128 -3.27 1.43 0.20
CA GLU A 128 -2.14 0.50 0.10
C GLU A 128 -1.49 0.29 1.48
N ALA A 129 -1.19 1.36 2.21
CA ALA A 129 -0.66 1.27 3.57
C ALA A 129 -1.59 0.50 4.53
N ALA A 130 -2.91 0.71 4.43
CA ALA A 130 -3.88 -0.03 5.24
C ALA A 130 -3.90 -1.54 4.88
N LYS A 131 -3.66 -1.88 3.62
CA LYS A 131 -3.57 -3.27 3.16
C LYS A 131 -2.28 -3.94 3.59
N ASP A 132 -1.16 -3.24 3.49
CA ASP A 132 0.13 -3.74 3.97
C ASP A 132 0.09 -4.00 5.48
N TYR A 133 -0.58 -3.11 6.24
CA TYR A 133 -0.84 -3.35 7.65
C TYR A 133 -1.69 -4.61 7.90
N GLU A 134 -2.76 -4.83 7.12
CA GLU A 134 -3.61 -6.04 7.18
C GLU A 134 -2.77 -7.32 6.96
N VAL A 135 -1.87 -7.31 5.98
CA VAL A 135 -0.99 -8.43 5.63
C VAL A 135 0.06 -8.66 6.70
N ASN A 136 0.72 -7.60 7.18
CA ASN A 136 1.74 -7.71 8.22
C ASN A 136 1.16 -8.29 9.51
N LEU A 137 0.00 -7.80 9.93
CA LEU A 137 -0.69 -8.32 11.11
C LEU A 137 -1.04 -9.81 10.98
N LYS A 138 -1.50 -10.22 9.79
CA LYS A 138 -1.77 -11.64 9.52
C LYS A 138 -0.51 -12.50 9.59
N ALA A 139 0.60 -12.02 9.02
CA ALA A 139 1.88 -12.71 9.05
C ALA A 139 2.41 -12.86 10.49
N GLU A 140 2.31 -11.81 11.30
CA GLU A 140 2.66 -11.84 12.72
C GLU A 140 1.85 -12.89 13.49
N LEU A 141 0.53 -12.95 13.28
CA LEU A 141 -0.34 -13.95 13.90
C LEU A 141 0.01 -15.38 13.47
N GLU A 142 0.38 -15.57 12.20
CA GLU A 142 0.78 -16.87 11.67
C GLU A 142 2.11 -17.34 12.28
N VAL A 143 3.10 -16.43 12.40
CA VAL A 143 4.38 -16.71 13.08
C VAL A 143 4.16 -17.07 14.54
N LEU A 144 3.33 -16.33 15.27
CA LEU A 144 3.00 -16.63 16.67
C LEU A 144 2.32 -18.00 16.81
N SER A 145 1.38 -18.33 15.92
CA SER A 145 0.72 -19.64 15.91
C SER A 145 1.70 -20.78 15.63
N LEU A 146 2.68 -20.56 14.75
CA LEU A 146 3.76 -21.53 14.49
C LEU A 146 4.66 -21.69 15.72
N HIS A 147 5.05 -20.60 16.37
CA HIS A 147 5.88 -20.63 17.57
C HIS A 147 5.23 -21.46 18.69
N GLN A 148 3.95 -21.21 18.97
CA GLN A 148 3.21 -21.99 19.99
C GLN A 148 3.12 -23.48 19.65
N LYS A 149 2.96 -23.84 18.36
CA LYS A 149 2.96 -25.24 17.95
C LYS A 149 4.32 -25.90 18.18
N ILE A 150 5.40 -25.18 17.84
CA ILE A 150 6.76 -25.65 18.05
C ILE A 150 7.02 -25.85 19.55
N ASP A 151 6.69 -24.87 20.39
CA ASP A 151 6.86 -24.98 21.85
C ASP A 151 6.13 -26.19 22.42
N MET A 152 4.88 -26.41 21.99
CA MET A 152 4.10 -27.57 22.42
C MET A 152 4.76 -28.90 22.00
N GLN A 153 5.29 -28.97 20.77
CA GLN A 153 6.01 -30.16 20.31
C GLN A 153 7.32 -30.37 21.07
N VAL A 154 8.10 -29.32 21.28
CA VAL A 154 9.36 -29.35 22.03
C VAL A 154 9.13 -29.80 23.47
N LEU A 155 8.12 -29.25 24.16
CA LEU A 155 7.76 -29.65 25.52
C LEU A 155 7.33 -31.13 25.59
N LYS A 156 6.59 -31.61 24.59
CA LYS A 156 6.19 -33.01 24.50
C LYS A 156 7.39 -33.94 24.33
N GLU A 157 8.29 -33.62 23.40
CA GLU A 157 9.52 -34.41 23.17
C GLU A 157 10.43 -34.40 24.41
N LEU A 158 10.59 -33.25 25.07
CA LEU A 158 11.34 -33.14 26.32
C LEU A 158 10.75 -34.02 27.44
N ALA A 159 9.42 -34.09 27.54
CA ALA A 159 8.75 -34.95 28.51
C ALA A 159 9.02 -36.43 28.23
N LEU A 160 8.94 -36.86 26.96
CA LEU A 160 9.22 -38.22 26.53
C LEU A 160 10.68 -38.62 26.81
N VAL A 161 11.64 -37.76 26.42
CA VAL A 161 13.07 -38.01 26.67
C VAL A 161 13.37 -38.10 28.17
N ARG A 162 12.73 -37.27 29.01
CA ARG A 162 12.88 -37.35 30.47
C ARG A 162 12.36 -38.68 31.02
N GLU A 163 11.23 -39.17 30.51
CA GLU A 163 10.66 -40.45 30.91
C GLU A 163 11.56 -41.63 30.51
N GLU A 164 12.08 -41.63 29.28
CA GLU A 164 13.03 -42.65 28.81
C GLU A 164 14.32 -42.68 29.65
N LEU A 165 14.90 -41.51 29.97
CA LEU A 165 16.07 -41.42 30.84
C LEU A 165 15.79 -41.96 32.25
N ALA A 166 14.61 -41.67 32.82
CA ALA A 166 14.22 -42.18 34.12
C ALA A 166 14.10 -43.72 34.11
N ASN A 167 13.52 -44.29 33.05
CA ASN A 167 13.40 -45.74 32.88
C ASN A 167 14.76 -46.42 32.69
N LEU A 168 15.64 -45.86 31.87
CA LEU A 168 17.01 -46.36 31.70
C LEU A 168 17.79 -46.33 33.02
N THR A 169 17.68 -45.24 33.78
CA THR A 169 18.34 -45.11 35.08
C THR A 169 17.88 -46.19 36.07
N ARG A 170 16.57 -46.51 36.10
CA ARG A 170 16.03 -47.62 36.89
C ARG A 170 16.58 -48.98 36.47
N GLN A 171 16.60 -49.27 35.16
CA GLN A 171 17.13 -50.54 34.66
C GLN A 171 18.63 -50.73 34.97
N VAL A 172 19.42 -49.65 34.89
CA VAL A 172 20.85 -49.70 35.25
C VAL A 172 21.02 -49.95 36.75
N ALA A 173 20.21 -49.30 37.60
CA ALA A 173 20.23 -49.54 39.04
C ALA A 173 19.85 -50.98 39.40
N GLU A 174 18.86 -51.57 38.73
CA GLU A 174 18.46 -52.97 38.92
C GLU A 174 19.55 -53.95 38.46
N LYS A 175 20.18 -53.71 37.31
CA LYS A 175 21.27 -54.57 36.79
C LYS A 175 22.58 -54.44 37.56
N GLY A 176 22.88 -53.28 38.14
CA GLY A 176 24.08 -53.08 38.97
C GLY A 176 23.97 -53.66 40.38
N SER A 177 22.79 -54.13 40.79
CA SER A 177 22.55 -54.80 42.08
C SER A 177 22.57 -56.33 41.99
N ALA A 178 22.81 -56.89 40.79
CA ALA A 178 23.00 -58.32 40.53
C ALA A 178 24.47 -58.61 40.23
#